data_AF-A0A8R7JYZ2-F1
#
_entry.id   AF-A0A8R7JYZ2-F1
#
_cell.length_a   1.000
_cell.length_b   1.000
_cell.length_c   1.000
_cell.angle_alpha   90.00
_cell.angle_beta   90.00
_cell.angle_gamma   90.00
#
_symmetry.space_group_name_H-M   'P 1'
#
loop_
_entity.id
_entity.type
_entity.pdbx_description
1 polymer ?
#
loop_
_entity_poly.entity_id
_entity_poly.type
_entity_poly.pdbx_seq_one_letter_code
_entity_poly.pdbx_strand_id
1 'polypeptide(L)'
;MTGVQEQQYEEFFGGFFFDEDALSKDISLDGLDKELEEHKNYDVLISILANGEKQRDMATMVEGNLGHIEQDLIQDYIKDNDSLVLLHDQIHDCDIVLSQIGSLLSGFQVHIGSLSSELRSLHEKFLDLGVRLKNRKLAETKLAAFVEEIVAPPGLVNAIIDGEVNDDYIKSLNMLSKKLRFAQVDPLLNASKALKDIKQELERLRKKALSKVSAYVIGIFSSMRKPGTNIQILQQNLLQKYRS
;
A
#
# COMPACT_ATOMS: atom_id res chain seq x y z
N MET A 1 39.42 -3.82 2.84
CA MET A 1 39.20 -4.61 4.08
C MET A 1 40.15 -5.79 4.07
N THR A 2 41.46 -5.50 4.06
CA THR A 2 42.54 -6.48 3.83
C THR A 2 43.56 -6.39 4.96
N GLY A 3 43.10 -6.10 6.18
CA GLY A 3 43.96 -5.93 7.36
C GLY A 3 43.44 -6.65 8.60
N VAL A 4 42.53 -7.61 8.45
CA VAL A 4 41.93 -8.36 9.58
C VAL A 4 42.21 -9.87 9.49
N GLN A 5 42.70 -10.38 8.36
CA GLN A 5 42.98 -11.82 8.21
C GLN A 5 44.42 -12.23 8.53
N GLU A 6 45.39 -11.31 8.59
CA GLU A 6 46.77 -11.67 8.99
C GLU A 6 46.91 -12.00 10.48
N GLN A 7 45.99 -11.53 11.33
CA GLN A 7 46.05 -11.76 12.78
C GLN A 7 45.47 -13.12 13.24
N GLN A 8 44.80 -13.88 12.37
CA GLN A 8 44.20 -15.16 12.74
C GLN A 8 45.01 -16.40 12.37
N TYR A 9 46.09 -16.26 11.59
CA TYR A 9 46.93 -17.41 11.24
C TYR A 9 48.03 -17.71 12.27
N GLU A 10 48.40 -16.74 13.14
CA GLU A 10 49.39 -16.98 14.20
C GLU A 10 48.83 -17.71 15.44
N GLU A 11 47.51 -17.76 15.66
CA GLU A 11 46.94 -18.42 16.84
C GLU A 11 46.74 -19.94 16.67
N PHE A 12 46.79 -20.48 15.44
CA PHE A 12 46.45 -21.88 15.19
C PHE A 12 47.65 -22.82 15.07
N PHE A 13 48.80 -22.33 14.58
CA PHE A 13 50.05 -23.08 14.64
C PHE A 13 50.76 -22.73 15.94
N GLY A 14 50.28 -23.33 17.04
CA GLY A 14 50.99 -23.33 18.31
C GLY A 14 52.44 -23.73 18.06
N GLY A 15 53.33 -22.77 18.26
CA GLY A 15 54.76 -22.94 18.08
C GLY A 15 55.28 -24.08 18.95
N PHE A 16 55.32 -25.28 18.39
CA PHE A 16 56.27 -26.30 18.78
C PHE A 16 57.60 -25.94 18.12
N PHE A 17 58.17 -24.82 18.57
CA PHE A 17 59.61 -24.63 18.47
C PHE A 17 60.20 -25.66 19.43
N PHE A 18 60.63 -26.80 18.90
CA PHE A 18 61.62 -27.59 19.61
C PHE A 18 62.81 -26.65 19.81
N ASP A 19 63.05 -26.28 21.06
CA ASP A 19 64.14 -25.41 21.47
C ASP A 19 65.44 -26.22 21.30
N GLU A 20 65.90 -26.33 20.06
CA GLU A 20 67.07 -27.11 19.65
C GLU A 20 68.36 -26.58 20.29
N ASP A 21 68.32 -25.32 20.76
CA ASP A 21 69.42 -24.63 21.44
C ASP A 21 69.49 -24.90 22.95
N ALA A 22 68.50 -25.57 23.56
CA ALA A 22 68.51 -25.84 25.02
C ALA A 22 69.36 -27.05 25.43
N LEU A 23 69.90 -27.83 24.46
CA LEU A 23 70.69 -29.04 24.75
C LEU A 23 72.18 -28.98 24.38
N SER A 24 72.69 -27.86 23.87
CA SER A 24 74.13 -27.67 23.65
C SER A 24 74.80 -27.00 24.87
N LYS A 25 74.60 -27.57 26.06
CA LYS A 25 75.60 -27.34 27.10
C LYS A 25 76.87 -28.03 26.63
N ASP A 26 77.88 -27.25 26.25
CA ASP A 26 79.25 -27.72 26.05
C ASP A 26 79.71 -28.41 27.34
N ILE A 27 79.43 -29.71 27.43
CA ILE A 27 79.98 -30.58 28.46
C ILE A 27 81.44 -30.73 28.08
N SER A 28 82.32 -30.03 28.81
CA SER A 28 83.76 -30.15 28.62
C SER A 28 84.16 -31.61 28.83
N LEU A 29 84.54 -32.29 27.76
CA LEU A 29 84.98 -33.70 27.75
C LEU A 29 86.43 -33.88 28.22
N ASP A 30 87.04 -32.82 28.74
CA ASP A 30 88.44 -32.81 29.13
C ASP A 30 88.66 -33.69 30.38
N GLY A 31 89.42 -34.77 30.22
CA GLY A 31 89.64 -35.81 31.24
C GLY A 31 88.84 -37.10 31.03
N LEU A 32 87.84 -37.11 30.13
CA LEU A 32 87.04 -38.30 29.82
C LEU A 32 87.88 -39.42 29.21
N ASP A 33 88.90 -39.08 28.43
CA ASP A 33 89.82 -40.05 27.82
C ASP A 33 90.54 -40.89 28.88
N LYS A 34 90.86 -40.30 30.04
CA LYS A 34 91.52 -40.97 31.16
C LYS A 34 90.57 -41.93 31.89
N GLU A 35 89.34 -41.51 32.14
CA GLU A 35 88.30 -42.34 32.77
C GLU A 35 87.85 -43.49 31.83
N LEU A 36 87.83 -43.24 30.52
CA LEU A 36 87.54 -44.25 29.51
C LEU A 36 88.67 -45.29 29.40
N GLU A 37 89.94 -44.89 29.59
CA GLU A 37 91.08 -45.82 29.69
C GLU A 37 91.04 -46.71 30.94
N GLU A 38 90.65 -46.17 32.10
CA GLU A 38 90.54 -46.92 33.36
C GLU A 38 89.40 -47.97 33.34
N HIS A 39 88.34 -47.72 32.58
CA HIS A 39 87.14 -48.57 32.53
C HIS A 39 86.96 -49.39 31.23
N LYS A 40 88.02 -49.55 30.42
CA LYS A 40 88.03 -50.26 29.11
C LYS A 40 87.44 -51.69 29.12
N ASN A 41 87.45 -52.38 30.26
CA ASN A 41 87.02 -53.78 30.38
C ASN A 41 85.60 -53.96 30.97
N TYR A 42 84.83 -52.89 31.14
CA TYR A 42 83.44 -53.03 31.57
C TYR A 42 82.54 -53.42 30.40
N ASP A 43 82.17 -54.70 30.31
CA ASP A 43 81.18 -55.24 29.36
C ASP A 43 79.87 -54.43 29.35
N VAL A 44 79.52 -53.84 30.50
CA VAL A 44 78.34 -52.97 30.64
C VAL A 44 78.51 -51.66 29.86
N LEU A 45 79.68 -51.04 29.85
CA LEU A 45 79.91 -49.81 29.09
C LEU A 45 79.95 -50.08 27.58
N ILE A 46 80.56 -51.18 27.15
CA ILE A 46 80.58 -51.58 25.74
C ILE A 46 79.17 -51.87 25.23
N SER A 47 78.34 -52.57 26.02
CA SER A 47 76.95 -52.85 25.65
C SER A 47 76.06 -51.60 25.66
N ILE A 48 76.28 -50.67 26.58
CA ILE A 48 75.57 -49.37 26.60
C ILE A 48 75.97 -48.52 25.39
N LEU A 49 77.25 -48.44 25.04
CA LEU A 49 77.72 -47.70 23.86
C LEU A 49 77.22 -48.33 22.55
N ALA A 50 77.26 -49.66 22.42
CA ALA A 50 76.73 -50.35 21.25
C ALA A 50 75.20 -50.25 21.11
N ASN A 51 74.47 -50.23 22.23
CA ASN A 51 73.02 -49.94 22.22
C ASN A 51 72.76 -48.46 21.93
N GLY A 52 73.60 -47.54 22.40
CA GLY A 52 73.54 -46.12 22.10
C GLY A 52 73.75 -45.85 20.60
N GLU A 53 74.70 -46.53 19.97
CA GLU A 53 74.89 -46.48 18.51
C GLU A 53 73.65 -47.00 17.77
N LYS A 54 73.11 -48.17 18.15
CA LYS A 54 71.86 -48.69 17.54
C LYS A 54 70.66 -47.77 17.73
N GLN A 55 70.55 -47.13 18.90
CA GLN A 55 69.45 -46.21 19.19
C GLN A 55 69.60 -44.90 18.43
N ARG A 56 70.83 -44.42 18.21
CA ARG A 56 71.12 -43.29 17.33
C ARG A 56 70.83 -43.63 15.87
N ASP A 57 71.21 -44.81 15.40
CA ASP A 57 70.90 -45.26 14.04
C ASP A 57 69.38 -45.39 13.83
N MET A 58 68.65 -45.87 14.84
CA MET A 58 67.19 -45.91 14.82
C MET A 58 66.56 -44.52 14.85
N ALA A 59 67.09 -43.59 15.65
CA ALA A 59 66.63 -42.19 15.67
C ALA A 59 66.84 -41.53 14.30
N THR A 60 68.04 -41.69 13.72
CA THR A 60 68.38 -41.14 12.39
C THR A 60 67.48 -41.74 11.29
N MET A 61 67.14 -43.03 11.40
CA MET A 61 66.21 -43.69 10.47
C MET A 61 64.76 -43.21 10.64
N VAL A 62 64.32 -42.99 11.88
CA VAL A 62 62.98 -42.45 12.18
C VAL A 62 62.86 -41.01 11.71
N GLU A 63 63.89 -40.19 11.92
CA GLU A 63 63.97 -38.81 11.39
C GLU A 63 63.95 -38.81 9.86
N GLY A 64 64.70 -39.69 9.21
CA GLY A 64 64.65 -39.85 7.75
C GLY A 64 63.26 -40.28 7.24
N ASN A 65 62.63 -41.24 7.90
CA ASN A 65 61.27 -41.67 7.58
C ASN A 65 60.25 -40.56 7.82
N LEU A 66 60.42 -39.76 8.87
CA LEU A 66 59.56 -38.63 9.18
C LEU A 66 59.68 -37.55 8.10
N GLY A 67 60.91 -37.20 7.71
CA GLY A 67 61.15 -36.25 6.61
C GLY A 67 60.59 -36.74 5.27
N HIS A 68 60.66 -38.04 4.99
CA HIS A 68 60.02 -38.62 3.80
C HIS A 68 58.48 -38.53 3.86
N ILE A 69 57.89 -38.86 5.01
CA ILE A 69 56.43 -38.76 5.20
C ILE A 69 55.97 -37.30 5.08
N GLU A 70 56.71 -36.35 5.65
CA GLU A 70 56.41 -34.92 5.52
C GLU A 70 56.47 -34.47 4.07
N GLN A 71 57.50 -34.89 3.34
CA GLN A 71 57.64 -34.57 1.93
C GLN A 71 56.51 -35.17 1.07
N ASP A 72 56.10 -36.41 1.36
CA ASP A 72 54.96 -37.06 0.71
C ASP A 72 53.63 -36.34 1.02
N LEU A 73 53.41 -35.93 2.27
CA LEU A 73 52.21 -35.18 2.67
C LEU A 73 52.15 -33.80 2.01
N ILE A 74 53.28 -33.09 1.93
CA ILE A 74 53.37 -31.82 1.21
C ILE A 74 53.04 -32.04 -0.27
N GLN A 75 53.57 -33.11 -0.86
CA GLN A 75 53.33 -33.43 -2.27
C GLN A 75 51.84 -33.76 -2.54
N ASP A 76 51.19 -34.49 -1.66
CA ASP A 76 49.76 -34.78 -1.73
C ASP A 76 48.93 -33.50 -1.55
N TYR A 77 49.30 -32.62 -0.62
CA TYR A 77 48.62 -31.34 -0.43
C TYR A 77 48.76 -30.42 -1.66
N ILE A 78 49.95 -30.36 -2.26
CA ILE A 78 50.19 -29.61 -3.51
C ILE A 78 49.36 -30.19 -4.65
N LYS A 79 49.23 -31.52 -4.73
CA LYS A 79 48.45 -32.19 -5.77
C LYS A 79 46.95 -31.91 -5.62
N ASP A 80 46.44 -31.89 -4.40
CA ASP A 80 45.03 -31.61 -4.11
C ASP A 80 44.70 -30.11 -4.15
N ASN A 81 45.71 -29.24 -4.10
CA ASN A 81 45.56 -27.78 -4.13
C ASN A 81 44.77 -27.30 -5.35
N ASP A 82 45.10 -27.80 -6.55
CA ASP A 82 44.40 -27.42 -7.79
C ASP A 82 42.91 -27.76 -7.72
N SER A 83 42.56 -28.92 -7.14
CA SER A 83 41.16 -29.32 -6.96
C SER A 83 40.44 -28.46 -5.93
N LEU A 84 41.13 -28.05 -4.86
CA LEU A 84 40.58 -27.15 -3.84
C LEU A 84 40.33 -25.75 -4.43
N VAL A 85 41.25 -25.24 -5.23
CA VAL A 85 41.13 -23.95 -5.93
C VAL A 85 39.95 -24.00 -6.90
N LEU A 86 39.82 -25.06 -7.70
CA LEU A 86 38.67 -25.21 -8.61
C LEU A 86 37.33 -25.25 -7.85
N LEU A 87 37.26 -25.95 -6.71
CA LEU A 87 36.06 -25.98 -5.89
C LEU A 87 35.75 -24.60 -5.31
N HIS A 88 36.77 -23.88 -4.83
CA HIS A 88 36.62 -22.52 -4.33
C HIS A 88 36.09 -21.58 -5.42
N ASP A 89 36.61 -21.68 -6.65
CA ASP A 89 36.14 -20.89 -7.78
C ASP A 89 34.69 -21.22 -8.13
N GLN A 90 34.29 -22.50 -8.11
CA GLN A 90 32.90 -22.90 -8.32
C GLN A 90 31.95 -22.40 -7.22
N ILE A 91 32.39 -22.41 -5.96
CA ILE A 91 31.63 -21.84 -4.84
C ILE A 91 31.49 -20.33 -5.05
N HIS A 92 32.57 -19.66 -5.45
CA HIS A 92 32.56 -18.24 -5.73
C HIS A 92 31.61 -17.87 -6.87
N ASP A 93 31.61 -18.64 -7.96
CA ASP A 93 30.67 -18.47 -9.07
C ASP A 93 29.22 -18.67 -8.61
N CYS A 94 28.96 -19.68 -7.77
CA CYS A 94 27.64 -19.88 -7.17
C CYS A 94 27.22 -18.67 -6.32
N ASP A 95 28.12 -18.11 -5.51
CA ASP A 95 27.85 -16.92 -4.68
C ASP A 95 27.54 -15.70 -5.55
N ILE A 96 28.24 -15.52 -6.67
CA ILE A 96 27.94 -14.45 -7.64
C ILE A 96 26.52 -14.61 -8.18
N VAL A 97 26.15 -15.82 -8.62
CA VAL A 97 24.81 -16.10 -9.16
C VAL A 97 23.73 -15.89 -8.09
N LEU A 98 23.95 -16.37 -6.86
CA LEU A 98 23.03 -16.16 -5.75
C LEU A 98 22.86 -14.68 -5.40
N SER A 99 23.95 -13.92 -5.43
CA SER A 99 23.93 -12.47 -5.22
C SER A 99 23.11 -11.74 -6.28
N GLN A 100 23.25 -12.14 -7.55
CA GLN A 100 22.44 -11.59 -8.65
C GLN A 100 20.95 -11.90 -8.48
N ILE A 101 20.61 -13.15 -8.11
CA ILE A 101 19.22 -13.54 -7.83
C ILE A 101 18.69 -12.74 -6.63
N GLY A 102 19.49 -12.58 -5.58
CA GLY A 102 19.13 -11.78 -4.41
C GLY A 102 18.83 -10.33 -4.76
N SER A 103 19.67 -9.72 -5.61
CA SER A 103 19.46 -8.35 -6.11
C SER A 103 18.17 -8.25 -6.93
N LEU A 104 17.91 -9.20 -7.82
CA LEU A 104 16.71 -9.23 -8.65
C LEU A 104 15.44 -9.38 -7.80
N LEU A 105 15.43 -10.31 -6.83
CA LEU A 105 14.30 -10.52 -5.91
C LEU A 105 14.05 -9.30 -5.04
N SER A 106 15.11 -8.65 -4.55
CA SER A 106 15.00 -7.39 -3.82
C SER A 106 14.38 -6.29 -4.70
N GLY A 107 14.79 -6.20 -5.96
CA GLY A 107 14.17 -5.32 -6.95
C GLY A 107 12.67 -5.60 -7.11
N PHE A 108 12.28 -6.87 -7.30
CA PHE A 108 10.87 -7.24 -7.40
C PHE A 108 10.08 -6.91 -6.12
N GLN A 109 10.65 -7.13 -4.94
CA GLN A 109 10.01 -6.77 -3.67
C GLN A 109 9.73 -5.26 -3.61
N VAL A 110 10.70 -4.43 -3.99
CA VAL A 110 10.53 -2.96 -4.02
C VAL A 110 9.47 -2.56 -5.04
N HIS A 111 9.52 -3.12 -6.26
CA HIS A 111 8.54 -2.83 -7.30
C HIS A 111 7.11 -3.22 -6.91
N ILE A 112 6.93 -4.41 -6.33
CA ILE A 112 5.62 -4.87 -5.84
C ILE A 112 5.15 -4.00 -4.68
N GLY A 113 6.05 -3.60 -3.78
CA GLY A 113 5.76 -2.65 -2.70
C GLY A 113 5.24 -1.30 -3.22
N SER A 114 5.93 -0.73 -4.23
CA SER A 114 5.49 0.51 -4.88
C SER A 114 4.13 0.34 -5.55
N LEU A 115 3.98 -0.70 -6.37
CA LEU A 115 2.73 -0.98 -7.10
C LEU A 115 1.55 -1.19 -6.14
N SER A 116 1.76 -1.90 -5.02
CA SER A 116 0.75 -2.11 -3.99
C SER A 116 0.36 -0.79 -3.31
N SER A 117 1.33 0.08 -3.02
CA SER A 117 1.08 1.42 -2.48
C SER A 117 0.28 2.29 -3.46
N GLU A 118 0.63 2.29 -4.74
CA GLU A 118 -0.09 3.00 -5.79
C GLU A 118 -1.52 2.50 -5.94
N LEU A 119 -1.71 1.17 -5.96
CA LEU A 119 -3.03 0.55 -6.01
C LEU A 119 -3.88 0.93 -4.80
N ARG A 120 -3.28 0.96 -3.61
CA ARG A 120 -3.95 1.38 -2.37
C ARG A 120 -4.36 2.86 -2.42
N SER A 121 -3.47 3.75 -2.89
CA SER A 121 -3.81 5.17 -3.11
C SER A 121 -4.95 5.34 -4.11
N LEU A 122 -4.93 4.59 -5.21
CA LEU A 122 -5.98 4.62 -6.22
C LEU A 122 -7.32 4.12 -5.65
N HIS A 123 -7.30 3.06 -4.84
CA HIS A 123 -8.47 2.54 -4.17
C HIS A 123 -9.08 3.56 -3.19
N GLU A 124 -8.24 4.25 -2.40
CA GLU A 124 -8.69 5.32 -1.51
C GLU A 124 -9.37 6.47 -2.28
N LYS A 125 -8.79 6.89 -3.42
CA LYS A 125 -9.41 7.89 -4.32
C LYS A 125 -10.76 7.41 -4.87
N PHE A 126 -10.88 6.13 -5.22
CA PHE A 126 -12.14 5.55 -5.69
C PHE A 126 -13.22 5.58 -4.61
N LEU A 127 -12.90 5.21 -3.38
CA LEU A 127 -13.83 5.26 -2.25
C LEU A 127 -14.32 6.69 -1.98
N ASP A 128 -13.40 7.64 -1.97
CA ASP A 128 -13.68 9.07 -1.79
C ASP A 128 -14.57 9.62 -2.93
N LEU A 129 -14.29 9.24 -4.18
CA LEU A 129 -15.15 9.56 -5.31
C LEU A 129 -16.56 8.95 -5.18
N GLY A 130 -16.65 7.71 -4.69
CA GLY A 130 -17.92 7.04 -4.40
C GLY A 130 -18.77 7.81 -3.38
N VAL A 131 -18.16 8.29 -2.29
CA VAL A 131 -18.83 9.11 -1.28
C VAL A 131 -19.29 10.44 -1.88
N ARG A 132 -18.42 11.15 -2.62
CA ARG A 132 -18.78 12.40 -3.29
C ARG A 132 -19.95 12.21 -4.25
N LEU A 133 -19.95 11.15 -5.03
CA LEU A 133 -21.02 10.86 -5.98
C LEU A 133 -22.34 10.58 -5.26
N LYS A 134 -22.31 9.80 -4.18
CA LYS A 134 -23.50 9.53 -3.35
C LYS A 134 -24.07 10.82 -2.75
N ASN A 135 -23.21 11.68 -2.20
CA ASN A 135 -23.61 12.97 -1.65
C ASN A 135 -24.19 13.89 -2.73
N ARG A 136 -23.58 13.93 -3.91
CA ARG A 136 -24.08 14.73 -5.04
C ARG A 136 -25.45 14.24 -5.51
N LYS A 137 -25.65 12.92 -5.62
CA LYS A 137 -26.94 12.34 -6.01
C LYS A 137 -28.03 12.63 -4.97
N LEU A 138 -27.71 12.55 -3.68
CA LEU A 138 -28.64 12.91 -2.62
C LEU A 138 -29.01 14.41 -2.66
N ALA A 139 -28.03 15.28 -2.88
CA ALA A 139 -28.28 16.71 -3.04
C ALA A 139 -29.12 17.00 -4.28
N GLU A 140 -28.81 16.36 -5.41
CA GLU A 140 -29.56 16.45 -6.67
C GLU A 140 -31.02 16.05 -6.47
N THR A 141 -31.30 14.91 -5.83
CA THR A 141 -32.67 14.48 -5.57
C THR A 141 -33.43 15.47 -4.68
N LYS A 142 -32.79 15.99 -3.62
CA LYS A 142 -33.40 16.99 -2.74
C LYS A 142 -33.68 18.31 -3.47
N LEU A 143 -32.73 18.76 -4.29
CA LEU A 143 -32.87 19.98 -5.07
C LEU A 143 -33.91 19.83 -6.18
N ALA A 144 -33.96 18.69 -6.87
CA ALA A 144 -34.97 18.41 -7.89
C ALA A 144 -36.38 18.43 -7.30
N ALA A 145 -36.60 17.74 -6.17
CA ALA A 145 -37.89 17.78 -5.47
C ALA A 145 -38.27 19.20 -5.05
N PHE A 146 -37.30 20.00 -4.56
CA PHE A 146 -37.54 21.40 -4.23
C PHE A 146 -37.92 22.25 -5.46
N VAL A 147 -37.22 22.07 -6.58
CA VAL A 147 -37.48 22.79 -7.84
C VAL A 147 -38.86 22.41 -8.41
N GLU A 148 -39.24 21.14 -8.36
CA GLU A 148 -40.55 20.67 -8.81
C GLU A 148 -41.69 21.28 -8.00
N GLU A 149 -41.52 21.44 -6.69
CA GLU A 149 -42.55 22.04 -5.82
C GLU A 149 -42.69 23.54 -6.07
N ILE A 150 -41.58 24.28 -6.20
CA ILE A 150 -41.59 25.74 -6.29
C ILE A 150 -41.89 26.28 -7.69
N VAL A 151 -41.41 25.63 -8.75
CA VAL A 151 -41.53 26.15 -10.12
C VAL A 151 -42.92 25.89 -10.67
N ALA A 152 -43.56 26.93 -11.21
CA ALA A 152 -44.78 26.78 -12.00
C ALA A 152 -44.42 26.40 -13.45
N PRO A 153 -44.82 25.22 -13.95
CA PRO A 153 -44.54 24.84 -15.33
C PRO A 153 -45.17 25.82 -16.33
N PRO A 154 -44.57 26.03 -17.52
CA PRO A 154 -45.13 26.95 -18.53
C PRO A 154 -46.56 26.59 -18.94
N GLY A 155 -46.88 25.29 -19.00
CA GLY A 155 -48.25 24.83 -19.27
C GLY A 155 -49.25 25.27 -18.20
N LEU A 156 -48.85 25.30 -16.93
CA LEU A 156 -49.68 25.80 -15.83
C LEU A 156 -49.90 27.32 -15.96
N VAL A 157 -48.83 28.06 -16.30
CA VAL A 157 -48.90 29.51 -16.51
C VAL A 157 -49.86 29.86 -17.65
N ASN A 158 -49.72 29.19 -18.80
CA ASN A 158 -50.59 29.41 -19.97
C ASN A 158 -52.04 29.02 -19.68
N ALA A 159 -52.27 27.91 -18.96
CA ALA A 159 -53.62 27.52 -18.54
C ALA A 159 -54.29 28.61 -17.68
N ILE A 160 -53.53 29.29 -16.82
CA ILE A 160 -54.05 30.35 -15.96
C ILE A 160 -54.28 31.65 -16.74
N ILE A 161 -53.36 32.03 -17.63
CA ILE A 161 -53.44 33.29 -18.37
C ILE A 161 -54.48 33.20 -19.48
N ASP A 162 -54.40 32.18 -20.34
CA ASP A 162 -55.16 32.06 -21.57
C ASP A 162 -56.30 31.04 -21.49
N GLY A 163 -56.17 29.99 -20.66
CA GLY A 163 -57.15 28.90 -20.58
C GLY A 163 -58.56 29.32 -20.11
N GLU A 164 -59.60 28.75 -20.71
CA GLU A 164 -61.00 29.01 -20.30
C GLU A 164 -61.29 28.52 -18.88
N VAL A 165 -62.26 29.15 -18.21
CA VAL A 165 -62.66 28.76 -16.84
C VAL A 165 -63.54 27.51 -16.90
N ASN A 166 -62.89 26.35 -16.90
CA ASN A 166 -63.50 25.01 -16.90
C ASN A 166 -62.99 24.15 -15.72
N ASP A 167 -63.38 22.88 -15.65
CA ASP A 167 -62.94 21.97 -14.57
C ASP A 167 -61.41 21.78 -14.54
N ASP A 168 -60.73 21.86 -15.69
CA ASP A 168 -59.27 21.77 -15.77
C ASP A 168 -58.57 23.06 -15.29
N TYR A 169 -59.23 24.20 -15.41
CA TYR A 169 -58.79 25.46 -14.80
C TYR A 169 -58.85 25.39 -13.28
N ILE A 170 -59.86 24.74 -12.70
CA ILE A 170 -59.94 24.50 -11.23
C ILE A 170 -58.77 23.62 -10.78
N LYS A 171 -58.44 22.55 -11.53
CA LYS A 171 -57.26 21.71 -11.25
C LYS A 171 -55.96 22.52 -11.30
N SER A 172 -55.84 23.40 -12.29
CA SER A 172 -54.71 24.32 -12.43
C SER A 172 -54.61 25.30 -11.26
N LEU A 173 -55.75 25.84 -10.80
CA LEU A 173 -55.83 26.71 -9.63
C LEU A 173 -55.42 25.99 -8.34
N ASN A 174 -55.84 24.73 -8.18
CA ASN A 174 -55.43 23.89 -7.06
C ASN A 174 -53.92 23.59 -7.08
N MET A 175 -53.35 23.34 -8.26
CA MET A 175 -51.91 23.18 -8.43
C MET A 175 -51.16 24.46 -8.03
N LEU A 176 -51.63 25.63 -8.50
CA LEU A 176 -51.06 26.93 -8.12
C LEU A 176 -51.14 27.17 -6.60
N SER A 177 -52.28 26.84 -5.98
CA SER A 177 -52.50 26.98 -4.54
C SER A 177 -51.52 26.14 -3.72
N LYS A 178 -51.26 24.89 -4.13
CA LYS A 178 -50.25 24.02 -3.50
C LYS A 178 -48.85 24.65 -3.57
N LYS A 179 -48.46 25.16 -4.75
CA LYS A 179 -47.17 25.82 -4.97
C LYS A 179 -47.01 27.09 -4.13
N LEU A 180 -48.06 27.90 -4.03
CA LEU A 180 -48.09 29.10 -3.17
C LEU A 180 -47.96 28.77 -1.69
N ARG A 181 -48.61 27.70 -1.21
CA ARG A 181 -48.48 27.24 0.17
C ARG A 181 -47.06 26.78 0.47
N PHE A 182 -46.47 25.98 -0.41
CA PHE A 182 -45.09 25.53 -0.25
C PHE A 182 -44.11 26.71 -0.14
N ALA A 183 -44.28 27.75 -0.98
CA ALA A 183 -43.48 28.98 -0.94
C ALA A 183 -43.68 29.85 0.34
N GLN A 184 -44.71 29.59 1.14
CA GLN A 184 -44.99 30.32 2.39
C GLN A 184 -44.49 29.60 3.65
N VAL A 185 -44.33 28.27 3.60
CA VAL A 185 -44.22 27.44 4.81
C VAL A 185 -42.82 27.47 5.46
N ASP A 186 -41.74 27.73 4.71
CA ASP A 186 -40.39 27.50 5.24
C ASP A 186 -39.52 28.78 5.42
N PRO A 187 -39.27 29.24 6.65
CA PRO A 187 -38.43 30.41 6.94
C PRO A 187 -36.98 30.27 6.46
N LEU A 188 -36.42 29.06 6.47
CA LEU A 188 -35.06 28.77 6.00
C LEU A 188 -34.94 28.84 4.46
N LEU A 189 -36.00 28.45 3.74
CA LEU A 189 -36.04 28.54 2.27
C LEU A 189 -36.21 29.99 1.80
N ASN A 190 -36.94 30.81 2.57
CA ASN A 190 -37.18 32.24 2.31
C ASN A 190 -35.90 33.11 2.29
N ALA A 191 -34.76 32.57 2.72
CA ALA A 191 -33.46 33.23 2.62
C ALA A 191 -32.86 33.18 1.20
N SER A 192 -33.32 32.28 0.32
CA SER A 192 -32.77 32.17 -1.03
C SER A 192 -33.32 33.25 -1.97
N LYS A 193 -32.43 33.89 -2.76
CA LYS A 193 -32.83 34.89 -3.77
C LYS A 193 -33.80 34.31 -4.81
N ALA A 194 -33.56 33.07 -5.26
CA ALA A 194 -34.41 32.39 -6.24
C ALA A 194 -35.85 32.19 -5.74
N LEU A 195 -36.06 31.82 -4.47
CA LEU A 195 -37.42 31.71 -3.92
C LEU A 195 -38.11 33.06 -3.84
N LYS A 196 -37.40 34.15 -3.55
CA LYS A 196 -37.99 35.49 -3.53
C LYS A 196 -38.54 35.89 -4.91
N ASP A 197 -37.76 35.65 -5.97
CA ASP A 197 -38.16 35.95 -7.34
C ASP A 197 -39.35 35.07 -7.78
N ILE A 198 -39.27 33.75 -7.53
CA ILE A 198 -40.35 32.83 -7.89
C ILE A 198 -41.63 33.13 -7.09
N LYS A 199 -41.53 33.46 -5.80
CA LYS A 199 -42.67 33.85 -4.96
C LYS A 199 -43.36 35.10 -5.51
N GLN A 200 -42.59 36.09 -5.98
CA GLN A 200 -43.14 37.28 -6.62
C GLN A 200 -43.91 36.92 -7.90
N GLU A 201 -43.37 36.03 -8.74
CA GLU A 201 -44.06 35.56 -9.95
C GLU A 201 -45.30 34.71 -9.65
N LEU A 202 -45.26 33.84 -8.63
CA LEU A 202 -46.42 33.08 -8.18
C LEU A 202 -47.54 34.00 -7.67
N GLU A 203 -47.21 35.06 -6.93
CA GLU A 203 -48.20 36.05 -6.49
C GLU A 203 -48.75 36.90 -7.66
N ARG A 204 -47.96 37.19 -8.68
CA ARG A 204 -48.46 37.80 -9.93
C ARG A 204 -49.45 36.89 -10.63
N LEU A 205 -49.11 35.61 -10.74
CA LEU A 205 -49.97 34.59 -11.35
C LEU A 205 -51.28 34.42 -10.55
N ARG A 206 -51.21 34.45 -9.23
CA ARG A 206 -52.38 34.46 -8.33
C ARG A 206 -53.29 35.64 -8.60
N LYS A 207 -52.75 36.87 -8.70
CA LYS A 207 -53.54 38.08 -8.99
C LYS A 207 -54.24 37.96 -10.35
N LYS A 208 -53.54 37.45 -11.36
CA LYS A 208 -54.11 37.22 -12.69
C LYS A 208 -55.24 36.18 -12.66
N ALA A 209 -55.01 35.06 -11.97
CA ALA A 209 -56.02 34.01 -11.80
C ALA A 209 -57.28 34.55 -11.10
N LEU A 210 -57.11 35.34 -10.03
CA LEU A 210 -58.21 35.96 -9.30
C LEU A 210 -59.01 36.91 -10.19
N SER A 211 -58.31 37.78 -10.93
CA SER A 211 -58.95 38.71 -11.88
C SER A 211 -59.79 37.97 -12.92
N LYS A 212 -59.29 36.85 -13.45
CA LYS A 212 -60.01 36.02 -14.44
C LYS A 212 -61.24 35.35 -13.85
N VAL A 213 -61.12 34.75 -12.65
CA VAL A 213 -62.27 34.16 -11.94
C VAL A 213 -63.32 35.22 -11.61
N SER A 214 -62.90 36.39 -11.12
CA SER A 214 -63.82 37.51 -10.85
C SER A 214 -64.53 37.99 -12.11
N ALA A 215 -63.82 38.15 -13.23
CA ALA A 215 -64.42 38.54 -14.50
C ALA A 215 -65.43 37.50 -15.01
N TYR A 216 -65.11 36.20 -14.87
CA TYR A 216 -66.03 35.12 -15.21
C TYR A 216 -67.30 35.15 -14.37
N VAL A 217 -67.18 35.28 -13.05
CA VAL A 217 -68.32 35.39 -12.13
C VAL A 217 -69.18 36.62 -12.45
N ILE A 218 -68.56 37.79 -12.68
CA ILE A 218 -69.27 39.01 -13.08
C ILE A 218 -69.97 38.82 -14.43
N GLY A 219 -69.36 38.11 -15.37
CA GLY A 219 -69.96 37.76 -16.66
C GLY A 219 -71.21 36.89 -16.52
N ILE A 220 -71.18 35.90 -15.61
CA ILE A 220 -72.36 35.10 -15.25
C ILE A 220 -73.46 36.00 -14.67
N PHE A 221 -73.14 36.83 -13.68
CA PHE A 221 -74.11 37.76 -13.07
C PHE A 221 -74.69 38.76 -14.07
N SER A 222 -73.89 39.27 -14.99
CA SER A 222 -74.33 40.19 -16.04
C SER A 222 -75.26 39.50 -17.04
N SER A 223 -75.01 38.23 -17.34
CA SER A 223 -75.89 37.42 -18.19
C SER A 223 -77.23 37.14 -17.52
N MET A 224 -77.26 36.94 -16.20
CA MET A 224 -78.50 36.80 -15.43
C MET A 224 -79.32 38.10 -15.36
N ARG A 225 -78.69 39.27 -15.56
CA ARG A 225 -79.37 40.59 -15.50
C ARG A 225 -80.06 40.98 -16.81
N LYS A 226 -79.88 40.21 -17.89
CA LYS A 226 -80.52 40.46 -19.20
C LYS A 226 -81.97 39.96 -19.18
N PRO A 227 -82.96 40.80 -19.55
CA PRO A 227 -84.37 40.40 -19.56
C PRO A 227 -84.60 39.30 -20.61
N GLY A 228 -85.24 38.20 -20.19
CA GLY A 228 -85.49 37.00 -21.02
C GLY A 228 -84.63 35.77 -20.70
N THR A 229 -83.72 35.84 -19.72
CA THR A 229 -82.85 34.72 -19.33
C THR A 229 -83.53 33.81 -18.31
N ASN A 230 -83.62 32.50 -18.56
CA ASN A 230 -84.18 31.53 -17.62
C ASN A 230 -83.19 31.28 -16.46
N ILE A 231 -83.33 32.09 -15.40
CA ILE A 231 -82.45 32.11 -14.23
C ILE A 231 -82.37 30.73 -13.52
N GLN A 232 -83.44 29.93 -13.56
CA GLN A 232 -83.48 28.60 -12.96
C GLN A 232 -82.55 27.59 -13.66
N ILE A 233 -82.55 27.57 -15.00
CA ILE A 233 -81.67 26.68 -15.79
C ILE A 233 -80.21 27.10 -15.63
N LEU A 234 -79.95 28.41 -15.53
CA LEU A 234 -78.59 28.95 -15.36
C LEU A 234 -78.03 28.62 -13.97
N GLN A 235 -78.83 28.74 -12.90
CA GLN A 235 -78.42 28.36 -11.54
C GLN A 235 -78.10 26.86 -11.42
N GLN A 236 -78.91 26.01 -12.06
CA GLN A 236 -78.78 24.56 -11.97
C GLN A 236 -77.55 24.04 -12.73
N ASN A 237 -77.20 24.62 -13.88
CA ASN A 237 -76.07 24.16 -14.70
C ASN A 237 -74.72 24.82 -14.35
N LEU A 238 -74.71 26.09 -13.92
CA LEU A 238 -73.47 26.87 -13.79
C LEU A 238 -73.09 27.25 -12.35
N LEU A 239 -74.02 27.25 -11.38
CA LEU A 239 -73.69 27.63 -9.99
C LEU A 239 -73.66 26.42 -9.04
N GLN A 240 -74.52 25.42 -9.25
CA GLN A 240 -74.49 24.20 -8.44
C GLN A 240 -73.20 23.38 -8.62
N LYS A 241 -72.58 23.41 -9.82
CA LYS A 241 -71.32 22.70 -10.09
C LYS A 241 -70.12 23.21 -9.28
N TYR A 242 -70.11 24.47 -8.85
CA TYR A 242 -68.96 25.11 -8.19
C TYR A 242 -69.15 25.25 -6.66
N ARG A 243 -70.15 24.58 -6.09
CA ARG A 243 -70.45 24.62 -4.64
C ARG A 243 -69.65 23.58 -3.84
N SER A 244 -68.98 22.63 -4.49
CA SER A 244 -68.18 21.56 -3.86
C SER A 244 -66.68 21.84 -3.88
#